data_AF-A0A164CAX8-F1
#
_entry.id   AF-A0A164CAX8-F1
#
_cell.length_a   1.000
_cell.length_b   1.000
_cell.length_c   1.000
_cell.angle_alpha   90.00
_cell.angle_beta   90.00
_cell.angle_gamma   90.00
#
_symmetry.space_group_name_H-M   'P 1'
#
loop_
_entity.id
_entity.type
_entity.pdbx_description
1 polymer ?
#
loop_
_entity_poly.entity_id
_entity_poly.type
_entity_poly.pdbx_seq_one_letter_code
_entity_poly.pdbx_strand_id
1 'polypeptide(L)'
;MNQLPGSGVDLITSRRNPLVRRLRSLATSSGRQQDGHLLLEGTHQLQELLSLPRRPTMPIKVMATPAWLDSHADLIDLSAADINLQPMADGALRVALSTVNPDGVACLWPIDQLPESADAPSFVLALDRVQDPGNVGTLLRTALAADVEEVWLAAGADPLAPKVVRSAVGAVLRLPLRRLGPTDAVGVEQLTDKLSAARDRGLQVVAALVPDSGAGIPVIPYWQLDWCRPTVLVLGNEAAGLHPALQACCSHGVTLPHSSQVESLNVASAAVPLLLERRRATMTASMQLSG
;
A
#
# COMPACT_ATOMS: atom_id res chain seq x y z
N MET A 1 -17.09 10.84 -37.14
CA MET A 1 -17.79 11.80 -36.26
C MET A 1 -17.96 11.07 -34.93
N ASN A 2 -17.04 11.27 -33.99
CA ASN A 2 -16.97 10.52 -32.72
C ASN A 2 -17.16 11.47 -31.54
N GLN A 3 -18.27 12.21 -31.54
CA GLN A 3 -18.68 13.00 -30.39
C GLN A 3 -19.74 12.21 -29.63
N LEU A 4 -19.50 11.99 -28.34
CA LEU A 4 -20.54 11.52 -27.42
C LEU A 4 -21.52 12.67 -27.18
N PRO A 5 -22.84 12.43 -27.14
CA PRO A 5 -23.81 13.49 -26.89
C PRO A 5 -23.59 14.10 -25.51
N GLY A 6 -23.35 15.42 -25.44
CA GLY A 6 -23.41 16.20 -24.20
C GLY A 6 -22.08 16.61 -23.55
N SER A 7 -20.92 16.13 -24.01
CA SER A 7 -19.62 16.62 -23.54
C SER A 7 -18.75 16.98 -24.74
N GLY A 8 -18.21 18.20 -24.81
CA GLY A 8 -17.32 18.64 -25.89
C GLY A 8 -15.96 17.94 -25.92
N VAL A 9 -15.89 16.69 -25.48
CA VAL A 9 -14.66 15.89 -25.30
C VAL A 9 -14.65 14.78 -26.35
N ASP A 10 -13.64 14.81 -27.22
CA ASP A 10 -13.49 13.82 -28.28
C ASP A 10 -13.12 12.43 -27.73
N LEU A 11 -13.75 11.39 -28.29
CA LEU A 11 -13.45 10.00 -27.98
C LEU A 11 -12.06 9.60 -28.52
N ILE A 12 -11.14 9.22 -27.63
CA ILE A 12 -9.83 8.71 -28.03
C ILE A 12 -9.95 7.26 -28.50
N THR A 13 -9.77 7.04 -29.80
CA THR A 13 -9.81 5.69 -30.41
C THR A 13 -8.41 5.14 -30.75
N SER A 14 -7.44 6.01 -31.00
CA SER A 14 -6.11 5.61 -31.46
C SER A 14 -5.25 5.03 -30.33
N ARG A 15 -4.76 3.81 -30.53
CA ARG A 15 -3.76 3.15 -29.65
C ARG A 15 -2.40 3.87 -29.58
N ARG A 16 -2.14 4.78 -30.54
CA ARG A 16 -0.90 5.58 -30.60
C ARG A 16 -1.06 6.97 -29.97
N ASN A 17 -2.25 7.29 -29.43
CA ASN A 17 -2.51 8.57 -28.81
C ASN A 17 -1.49 8.85 -27.68
N PRO A 18 -1.02 10.11 -27.51
CA PRO A 18 -0.11 10.48 -26.43
C PRO A 18 -0.56 10.06 -25.03
N LEU A 19 -1.86 10.16 -24.73
CA LEU A 19 -2.41 9.73 -23.44
C LEU A 19 -2.25 8.21 -23.24
N VAL A 20 -2.49 7.39 -24.28
CA VAL A 20 -2.27 5.93 -24.19
C VAL A 20 -0.82 5.60 -23.86
N ARG A 21 0.14 6.32 -24.46
CA ARG A 21 1.57 6.15 -24.16
C ARG A 21 1.91 6.60 -22.73
N ARG A 22 1.37 7.74 -22.30
CA ARG A 22 1.52 8.27 -20.93
C ARG A 22 1.00 7.27 -19.90
N LEU A 23 -0.22 6.77 -20.04
CA LEU A 23 -0.79 5.80 -19.11
C LEU A 23 0.07 4.53 -19.00
N ARG A 24 0.57 4.03 -20.13
CA ARG A 24 1.44 2.84 -20.13
C ARG A 24 2.76 3.07 -19.39
N SER A 25 3.37 4.26 -19.50
CA SER A 25 4.62 4.53 -18.79
C SER A 25 4.47 4.49 -17.27
N LEU A 26 3.27 4.79 -16.75
CA LEU A 26 2.97 4.78 -15.31
C LEU A 26 3.00 3.38 -14.68
N ALA A 27 3.04 2.31 -15.49
CA ALA A 27 3.27 0.96 -14.98
C ALA A 27 4.67 0.80 -14.36
N THR A 28 5.62 1.67 -14.73
CA THR A 28 7.02 1.64 -14.24
C THR A 28 7.27 2.74 -13.21
N SER A 29 8.19 2.49 -12.26
CA SER A 29 8.61 3.49 -11.27
C SER A 29 9.16 4.76 -11.92
N SER A 30 10.04 4.61 -12.93
CA SER A 30 10.61 5.73 -13.69
C SER A 30 9.54 6.58 -14.38
N GLY A 31 8.56 5.94 -15.04
CA GLY A 31 7.46 6.67 -15.67
C GLY A 31 6.60 7.44 -14.66
N ARG A 32 6.36 6.88 -13.47
CA ARG A 32 5.66 7.60 -12.39
C ARG A 32 6.47 8.76 -11.82
N GLN A 33 7.78 8.60 -11.65
CA GLN A 33 8.66 9.68 -11.20
C GLN A 33 8.69 10.85 -12.19
N GLN A 34 8.69 10.56 -13.49
CA GLN A 34 8.69 11.59 -14.54
C GLN A 34 7.33 12.29 -14.67
N ASP A 35 6.23 11.55 -14.52
CA ASP A 35 4.88 12.08 -14.73
C ASP A 35 4.25 12.68 -13.46
N GLY A 36 4.69 12.26 -12.28
CA GLY A 36 4.14 12.68 -10.99
C GLY A 36 2.80 12.06 -10.61
N HIS A 37 2.32 11.06 -11.36
CA HIS A 37 1.00 10.45 -11.13
C HIS A 37 1.06 8.94 -10.88
N LEU A 38 0.09 8.48 -10.10
CA LEU A 38 -0.28 7.09 -9.93
C LEU A 38 -1.45 6.76 -10.87
N LEU A 39 -1.33 5.63 -11.58
CA LEU A 39 -2.43 5.08 -12.37
C LEU A 39 -3.23 4.09 -11.52
N LEU A 40 -4.51 4.36 -11.37
CA LEU A 40 -5.47 3.54 -10.64
C LEU A 40 -6.41 2.90 -11.65
N GLU A 41 -6.37 1.58 -11.75
CA GLU A 41 -7.12 0.81 -12.75
C GLU A 41 -8.33 0.14 -12.11
N GLY A 42 -9.53 0.40 -12.63
CA GLY A 42 -10.77 -0.25 -12.21
C GLY A 42 -11.73 0.62 -11.41
N THR A 43 -13.00 0.22 -11.44
CA THR A 43 -14.14 0.89 -10.79
C THR A 43 -13.93 1.01 -9.29
N HIS A 44 -13.48 -0.07 -8.64
CA HIS A 44 -13.22 -0.08 -7.20
C HIS A 44 -12.16 0.95 -6.80
N GLN A 45 -11.12 1.15 -7.61
CA GLN A 45 -10.08 2.13 -7.30
C GLN A 45 -10.61 3.56 -7.41
N LEU A 46 -11.46 3.83 -8.40
CA LEU A 46 -12.15 5.11 -8.52
C LEU A 46 -13.07 5.36 -7.32
N GLN A 47 -13.83 4.35 -6.88
CA GLN A 47 -14.69 4.45 -5.70
C GLN A 47 -13.89 4.73 -4.42
N GLU A 48 -12.77 4.04 -4.21
CA GLU A 48 -11.88 4.32 -3.08
C GLU A 48 -11.41 5.77 -3.07
N LEU A 49 -11.02 6.28 -4.24
CA LEU A 49 -10.59 7.67 -4.42
C LEU A 49 -11.71 8.66 -4.09
N LEU A 50 -12.92 8.43 -4.60
CA LEU A 50 -14.09 9.28 -4.35
C LEU A 50 -14.56 9.22 -2.90
N SER A 51 -14.28 8.13 -2.19
CA SER A 51 -14.60 7.96 -0.78
C SER A 51 -13.54 8.55 0.17
N LEU A 52 -12.49 9.18 -0.35
CA LEU A 52 -11.53 9.88 0.49
C LEU A 52 -12.21 11.06 1.19
N PRO A 53 -11.93 11.30 2.49
CA PRO A 53 -12.59 12.36 3.26
C PRO A 53 -12.22 13.77 2.80
N ARG A 54 -11.13 13.92 2.04
CA ARG A 54 -10.69 15.18 1.45
C ARG A 54 -11.19 15.24 0.01
N ARG A 55 -11.95 16.29 -0.32
CA ARG A 55 -12.20 16.61 -1.73
C ARG A 55 -10.87 16.93 -2.41
N PRO A 56 -10.64 16.41 -3.60
CA PRO A 56 -9.39 16.67 -4.31
C PRO A 56 -9.31 18.16 -4.64
N THR A 57 -8.13 18.75 -4.53
CA THR A 57 -7.91 20.17 -4.87
C THR A 57 -8.03 20.43 -6.37
N MET A 58 -8.02 19.37 -7.16
CA MET A 58 -8.21 19.37 -8.61
C MET A 58 -9.11 18.17 -9.00
N PRO A 59 -9.95 18.30 -10.04
CA PRO A 59 -10.77 17.17 -10.49
C PRO A 59 -9.92 15.96 -10.89
N ILE A 60 -10.34 14.77 -10.47
CA ILE A 60 -9.71 13.49 -10.77
C ILE A 60 -9.81 13.24 -12.26
N LYS A 61 -8.68 13.03 -12.94
CA LYS A 61 -8.70 12.66 -14.37
C LYS A 61 -9.15 11.21 -14.50
N VAL A 62 -10.32 10.99 -15.09
CA VAL A 62 -10.91 9.67 -15.31
C VAL A 62 -10.92 9.36 -16.80
N MET A 63 -10.41 8.20 -17.17
CA MET A 63 -10.51 7.65 -18.51
C MET A 63 -11.50 6.49 -18.48
N ALA A 64 -12.56 6.56 -19.27
CA ALA A 64 -13.60 5.53 -19.28
C ALA A 64 -14.06 5.17 -20.69
N THR A 65 -14.50 3.93 -20.87
CA THR A 65 -15.15 3.49 -22.10
C THR A 65 -16.63 3.92 -22.13
N PRO A 66 -17.24 4.12 -23.32
CA PRO A 66 -18.66 4.39 -23.42
C PRO A 66 -19.53 3.36 -22.69
N ALA A 67 -19.23 2.06 -22.83
CA ALA A 67 -19.98 1.00 -22.17
C ALA A 67 -19.90 1.06 -20.63
N TRP A 68 -18.75 1.46 -20.09
CA TRP A 68 -18.61 1.67 -18.65
C TRP A 68 -19.40 2.89 -18.18
N LEU A 69 -19.37 3.99 -18.94
CA LEU A 69 -20.12 5.21 -18.64
C LEU A 69 -21.63 4.95 -18.62
N ASP A 70 -22.14 4.20 -19.60
CA ASP A 70 -23.56 3.85 -19.68
C ASP A 70 -24.01 3.00 -18.46
N SER A 71 -23.13 2.16 -17.93
CA SER A 71 -23.42 1.29 -16.78
C SER A 71 -23.18 1.94 -15.41
N HIS A 72 -22.49 3.08 -15.36
CA HIS A 72 -22.09 3.77 -14.13
C HIS A 72 -22.45 5.27 -14.14
N ALA A 73 -23.51 5.64 -14.87
CA ALA A 73 -23.97 7.02 -14.98
C ALA A 73 -24.19 7.67 -13.61
N ASP A 74 -24.84 6.96 -12.67
CA ASP A 74 -25.09 7.45 -11.31
C ASP A 74 -23.80 7.84 -10.57
N LEU A 75 -22.72 7.06 -10.71
CA LEU A 75 -21.43 7.35 -10.08
C LEU A 75 -20.80 8.63 -10.63
N ILE A 76 -20.91 8.83 -11.95
CA ILE A 76 -20.41 10.03 -12.63
C ILE A 76 -21.23 11.25 -12.24
N ASP A 77 -22.56 11.15 -12.24
CA ASP A 77 -23.45 12.26 -11.92
C ASP A 77 -23.26 12.74 -10.47
N LEU A 78 -23.13 11.81 -9.52
CA LEU A 78 -22.85 12.12 -8.11
C LEU A 78 -21.47 12.80 -7.91
N SER A 79 -20.54 12.57 -8.84
CA SER A 79 -19.13 12.97 -8.71
C SER A 79 -18.70 13.97 -9.79
N ALA A 80 -19.65 14.57 -10.52
CA ALA A 80 -19.37 15.34 -11.73
C ALA A 80 -18.48 16.57 -11.46
N ALA A 81 -18.59 17.17 -10.28
CA ALA A 81 -17.74 18.29 -9.86
C ALA A 81 -16.30 17.86 -9.53
N ASP A 82 -16.10 16.59 -9.17
CA ASP A 82 -14.83 16.05 -8.69
C ASP A 82 -14.08 15.27 -9.78
N ILE A 83 -14.66 15.12 -10.99
CA ILE A 83 -14.11 14.31 -12.09
C ILE A 83 -13.89 15.14 -13.37
N ASN A 84 -12.74 14.95 -13.99
CA ASN A 84 -12.45 15.35 -15.37
C ASN A 84 -12.44 14.11 -16.28
N LEU A 85 -13.54 13.89 -16.99
CA LEU A 85 -13.73 12.71 -17.82
C LEU A 85 -13.03 12.82 -19.18
N GLN A 86 -12.41 11.73 -19.62
CA GLN A 86 -11.87 11.52 -20.96
C GLN A 86 -12.39 10.19 -21.52
N PRO A 87 -13.36 10.22 -22.45
CA PRO A 87 -13.80 9.01 -23.11
C PRO A 87 -12.68 8.36 -23.95
N MET A 88 -12.54 7.04 -23.85
CA MET A 88 -11.61 6.23 -24.63
C MET A 88 -12.30 5.00 -25.20
N ALA A 89 -11.97 4.60 -26.43
CA ALA A 89 -12.43 3.33 -26.96
C ALA A 89 -11.78 2.15 -26.20
N ASP A 90 -12.51 1.04 -26.06
CA ASP A 90 -12.05 -0.18 -25.38
C ASP A 90 -10.64 -0.61 -25.83
N GLY A 91 -10.43 -0.69 -27.14
CA GLY A 91 -9.14 -1.10 -27.70
C GLY A 91 -7.98 -0.13 -27.44
N ALA A 92 -8.25 1.14 -27.14
CA ALA A 92 -7.25 2.13 -26.74
C ALA A 92 -6.95 2.02 -25.24
N LEU A 93 -7.99 1.90 -24.41
CA LEU A 93 -7.86 1.76 -22.96
C LEU A 93 -7.15 0.45 -22.58
N ARG A 94 -7.54 -0.69 -23.17
CA ARG A 94 -6.89 -1.98 -22.92
C ARG A 94 -5.38 -1.97 -23.22
N VAL A 95 -4.95 -1.14 -24.16
CA VAL A 95 -3.54 -0.99 -24.56
C VAL A 95 -2.80 0.04 -23.69
N ALA A 96 -3.52 0.85 -22.93
CA ALA A 96 -3.01 1.83 -21.98
C ALA A 96 -2.74 1.22 -20.59
N LEU A 97 -3.55 0.23 -20.19
CA LEU A 97 -3.58 -0.34 -18.83
C LEU A 97 -2.76 -1.62 -18.72
N SER A 98 -2.37 -1.97 -17.49
CA SER A 98 -1.61 -3.19 -17.17
C SER A 98 -2.49 -4.38 -16.79
N THR A 99 -3.74 -4.14 -16.40
CA THR A 99 -4.72 -5.18 -16.07
C THR A 99 -5.10 -5.98 -17.31
N VAL A 100 -5.12 -7.31 -17.18
CA VAL A 100 -5.42 -8.23 -18.30
C VAL A 100 -6.82 -8.00 -18.85
N ASN A 101 -7.81 -7.86 -17.95
CA ASN A 101 -9.21 -7.61 -18.28
C ASN A 101 -9.67 -6.34 -17.56
N PRO A 102 -9.37 -5.14 -18.09
CA PRO A 102 -9.84 -3.91 -17.49
C PRO A 102 -11.37 -3.82 -17.60
N ASP A 103 -12.03 -3.35 -16.55
CA ASP A 103 -13.49 -3.23 -16.47
C ASP A 103 -14.05 -2.01 -17.22
N GLY A 104 -13.16 -1.18 -17.79
CA GLY A 104 -13.53 -0.06 -18.64
C GLY A 104 -13.27 1.32 -18.04
N VAL A 105 -12.61 1.41 -16.87
CA VAL A 105 -12.24 2.70 -16.27
C VAL A 105 -10.82 2.70 -15.68
N ALA A 106 -10.17 3.86 -15.70
CA ALA A 106 -8.96 4.14 -14.96
C ALA A 106 -8.93 5.61 -14.54
N CYS A 107 -8.17 5.94 -13.51
CA CYS A 107 -7.98 7.32 -13.06
C CYS A 107 -6.53 7.63 -12.74
N LEU A 108 -6.19 8.93 -12.83
CA LEU A 108 -4.88 9.44 -12.43
C LEU A 108 -5.00 10.17 -11.09
N TRP A 109 -4.08 9.85 -10.19
CA TRP A 109 -3.95 10.51 -8.90
C TRP A 109 -2.55 11.08 -8.73
N PRO A 110 -2.40 12.37 -8.35
CA PRO A 110 -1.09 12.94 -8.08
C PRO A 110 -0.38 12.23 -6.92
N ILE A 111 0.90 11.88 -7.09
CA ILE A 111 1.67 11.15 -6.06
C ILE A 111 1.92 12.03 -4.83
N ASP A 112 2.04 13.34 -5.02
CA ASP A 112 2.19 14.33 -3.94
C ASP A 112 0.90 14.52 -3.11
N GLN A 113 -0.23 13.95 -3.54
CA GLN A 113 -1.47 13.89 -2.77
C GLN A 113 -1.66 12.56 -2.03
N LEU A 114 -0.68 11.64 -2.09
CA LEU A 114 -0.70 10.46 -1.22
C LEU A 114 -0.50 10.88 0.25
N PRO A 115 -1.02 10.09 1.21
CA PRO A 115 -0.90 10.41 2.63
C PRO A 115 0.55 10.62 3.07
N GLU A 116 0.79 11.74 3.74
CA GLU A 116 2.07 12.04 4.37
C GLU A 116 2.20 11.33 5.72
N SER A 117 3.43 11.02 6.11
CA SER A 117 3.72 10.40 7.41
C SER A 117 3.31 11.33 8.56
N ALA A 118 2.79 10.74 9.63
CA ALA A 118 2.65 11.45 10.90
C ALA A 118 4.03 11.88 11.44
N ASP A 119 4.08 12.97 12.21
CA ASP A 119 5.32 13.44 12.85
C ASP A 119 5.90 12.39 13.81
N ALA A 120 5.00 11.73 14.54
CA ALA A 120 5.36 10.81 15.60
C ALA A 120 4.45 9.58 15.65
N PRO A 121 4.50 8.67 14.65
CA PRO A 121 3.62 7.52 14.62
C PRO A 121 3.89 6.60 15.82
N SER A 122 2.83 6.06 16.41
CA SER A 122 2.91 5.14 17.54
C SER A 122 2.83 3.67 17.13
N PHE A 123 2.28 3.39 15.94
CA PHE A 123 2.25 2.06 15.36
C PHE A 123 2.73 2.04 13.91
N VAL A 124 3.85 1.38 13.66
CA VAL A 124 4.51 1.33 12.35
C VAL A 124 4.72 -0.11 11.91
N LEU A 125 4.52 -0.37 10.62
CA LEU A 125 4.94 -1.63 9.98
C LEU A 125 6.23 -1.40 9.18
N ALA A 126 7.29 -2.11 9.52
CA ALA A 126 8.56 -2.09 8.79
C ALA A 126 8.73 -3.39 8.00
N LEU A 127 8.98 -3.26 6.69
CA LEU A 127 9.17 -4.37 5.77
C LEU A 127 10.63 -4.42 5.32
N ASP A 128 11.32 -5.50 5.66
CA ASP A 128 12.68 -5.79 5.19
C ASP A 128 12.65 -6.52 3.85
N ARG A 129 12.89 -5.79 2.76
CA ARG A 129 13.13 -6.35 1.41
C ARG A 129 12.08 -7.37 0.97
N VAL A 130 10.81 -7.19 1.33
CA VAL A 130 9.70 -8.07 0.89
C VAL A 130 9.57 -7.99 -0.64
N GLN A 131 9.71 -9.12 -1.34
CA GLN A 131 9.88 -9.13 -2.80
C GLN A 131 8.59 -9.40 -3.57
N ASP A 132 7.61 -10.11 -3.01
CA ASP A 132 6.38 -10.39 -3.76
C ASP A 132 5.39 -9.21 -3.68
N PRO A 133 4.97 -8.65 -4.84
CA PRO A 133 3.97 -7.58 -4.86
C PRO A 133 2.59 -7.98 -4.29
N GLY A 134 2.23 -9.27 -4.34
CA GLY A 134 0.99 -9.77 -3.74
C GLY A 134 1.04 -9.68 -2.22
N ASN A 135 2.14 -10.14 -1.62
CA ASN A 135 2.41 -10.02 -0.20
C ASN A 135 2.42 -8.55 0.23
N VAL A 136 3.13 -7.66 -0.47
CA VAL A 136 3.15 -6.22 -0.12
C VAL A 136 1.75 -5.63 -0.12
N GLY A 137 0.93 -5.84 -1.16
CA GLY A 137 -0.42 -5.27 -1.16
C GLY A 137 -1.31 -5.85 -0.06
N THR A 138 -1.18 -7.15 0.24
CA THR A 138 -1.91 -7.80 1.34
C THR A 138 -1.49 -7.23 2.70
N LEU A 139 -0.19 -6.98 2.89
CA LEU A 139 0.38 -6.33 4.07
C LEU A 139 -0.15 -4.91 4.22
N LEU A 140 -0.16 -4.09 3.15
CA LEU A 140 -0.70 -2.72 3.20
C LEU A 140 -2.19 -2.70 3.57
N ARG A 141 -2.98 -3.60 2.97
CA ARG A 141 -4.41 -3.75 3.29
C ARG A 141 -4.63 -4.12 4.75
N THR A 142 -3.85 -5.07 5.25
CA THR A 142 -3.95 -5.54 6.63
C THR A 142 -3.47 -4.47 7.62
N ALA A 143 -2.40 -3.75 7.27
CA ALA A 143 -1.87 -2.64 8.05
C ALA A 143 -2.91 -1.52 8.21
N LEU A 144 -3.56 -1.12 7.11
CA LEU A 144 -4.65 -0.14 7.17
C LEU A 144 -5.80 -0.64 8.08
N ALA A 145 -6.20 -1.91 7.94
CA ALA A 145 -7.24 -2.50 8.78
C ALA A 145 -6.86 -2.60 10.27
N ALA A 146 -5.57 -2.53 10.59
CA ALA A 146 -5.04 -2.60 11.95
C ALA A 146 -4.70 -1.23 12.56
N ASP A 147 -5.09 -0.13 11.89
CA ASP A 147 -4.73 1.26 12.28
C ASP A 147 -3.22 1.48 12.36
N VAL A 148 -2.44 0.82 11.48
CA VAL A 148 -1.02 1.19 11.28
C VAL A 148 -0.98 2.62 10.76
N GLU A 149 -0.11 3.44 11.35
CA GLU A 149 -0.02 4.88 11.04
C GLU A 149 0.98 5.16 9.92
N GLU A 150 1.97 4.28 9.73
CA GLU A 150 2.95 4.39 8.65
C GLU A 150 3.56 3.02 8.30
N VAL A 151 3.91 2.82 7.03
CA VAL A 151 4.69 1.67 6.56
C VAL A 151 6.06 2.12 6.06
N TRP A 152 7.12 1.51 6.58
CA TRP A 152 8.48 1.68 6.08
C TRP A 152 8.88 0.48 5.24
N LEU A 153 9.38 0.72 4.02
CA LEU A 153 9.76 -0.33 3.09
C LEU A 153 11.24 -0.19 2.70
N ALA A 154 12.09 -1.09 3.19
CA ALA A 154 13.48 -1.20 2.77
C ALA A 154 13.56 -1.94 1.43
N ALA A 155 13.78 -1.21 0.33
CA ALA A 155 13.81 -1.76 -1.01
C ALA A 155 12.62 -2.72 -1.30
N GLY A 156 12.86 -3.88 -1.92
CA GLY A 156 11.82 -4.88 -2.23
C GLY A 156 10.83 -4.45 -3.33
N ALA A 157 9.64 -5.06 -3.34
CA ALA A 157 8.61 -4.75 -4.32
C ALA A 157 8.14 -3.30 -4.20
N ASP A 158 7.99 -2.62 -5.33
CA ASP A 158 7.54 -1.23 -5.42
C ASP A 158 6.06 -1.10 -4.96
N PRO A 159 5.77 -0.34 -3.88
CA PRO A 159 4.43 -0.26 -3.31
C PRO A 159 3.42 0.41 -4.23
N LEU A 160 3.90 1.17 -5.23
CA LEU A 160 3.07 1.87 -6.21
C LEU A 160 3.00 1.12 -7.55
N ALA A 161 3.57 -0.09 -7.64
CA ALA A 161 3.45 -0.91 -8.83
C ALA A 161 2.00 -1.39 -9.03
N PRO A 162 1.51 -1.55 -10.27
CA PRO A 162 0.10 -1.87 -10.52
C PRO A 162 -0.41 -3.12 -9.80
N LYS A 163 0.42 -4.16 -9.66
CA LYS A 163 0.05 -5.38 -8.92
C LYS A 163 -0.19 -5.10 -7.44
N VAL A 164 0.66 -4.30 -6.78
CA VAL A 164 0.51 -3.91 -5.36
C VAL A 164 -0.72 -3.05 -5.18
N VAL A 165 -0.88 -2.02 -6.00
CA VAL A 165 -2.01 -1.08 -5.93
C VAL A 165 -3.35 -1.81 -6.03
N ARG A 166 -3.44 -2.81 -6.93
CA ARG A 166 -4.62 -3.67 -7.04
C ARG A 166 -4.85 -4.55 -5.82
N SER A 167 -3.82 -5.22 -5.29
CA SER A 167 -3.98 -6.10 -4.11
C SER A 167 -4.14 -5.34 -2.79
N ALA A 168 -3.72 -4.07 -2.73
CA ALA A 168 -3.85 -3.20 -1.57
C ALA A 168 -5.27 -2.66 -1.36
N VAL A 169 -6.14 -2.72 -2.37
CA VAL A 169 -7.58 -2.35 -2.29
C VAL A 169 -7.78 -0.99 -1.59
N GLY A 170 -7.26 0.08 -2.19
CA GLY A 170 -7.38 1.44 -1.65
C GLY A 170 -6.38 1.79 -0.54
N ALA A 171 -5.67 0.83 0.06
CA ALA A 171 -4.77 1.13 1.19
C ALA A 171 -3.66 2.12 0.85
N VAL A 172 -3.14 2.09 -0.38
CA VAL A 172 -2.13 3.05 -0.88
C VAL A 172 -2.62 4.51 -0.80
N LEU A 173 -3.93 4.74 -0.89
CA LEU A 173 -4.53 6.08 -0.85
C LEU A 173 -4.78 6.60 0.57
N ARG A 174 -4.64 5.74 1.59
CA ARG A 174 -5.02 6.05 2.99
C ARG A 174 -3.87 5.86 3.98
N LEU A 175 -2.90 5.03 3.64
CA LEU A 175 -1.79 4.65 4.50
C LEU A 175 -0.49 5.36 4.05
N PRO A 176 0.17 6.15 4.91
CA PRO A 176 1.46 6.74 4.60
C PRO A 176 2.54 5.67 4.33
N LEU A 177 3.21 5.77 3.19
CA LEU A 177 4.24 4.81 2.76
C LEU A 177 5.58 5.52 2.61
N ARG A 178 6.60 5.00 3.29
CA ARG A 178 7.97 5.51 3.21
C ARG A 178 8.90 4.49 2.59
N ARG A 179 9.26 4.74 1.33
CA ARG A 179 10.24 3.94 0.60
C ARG A 179 11.66 4.34 0.99
N LEU A 180 12.49 3.36 1.34
CA LEU A 180 13.86 3.53 1.79
C LEU A 180 14.82 2.87 0.80
N GLY A 181 15.77 3.66 0.30
CA GLY A 181 16.79 3.27 -0.66
C GLY A 181 16.28 2.81 -2.04
N PRO A 182 17.04 3.06 -3.13
CA PRO A 182 16.78 2.41 -4.41
C PRO A 182 17.29 0.96 -4.46
N THR A 183 18.17 0.56 -3.52
CA THR A 183 18.80 -0.76 -3.45
C THR A 183 18.64 -1.37 -2.06
N ASP A 184 18.76 -2.69 -1.96
CA ASP A 184 18.67 -3.42 -0.70
C ASP A 184 19.64 -2.91 0.36
N ALA A 185 20.91 -2.67 -0.01
CA ALA A 185 21.93 -2.20 0.93
C ALA A 185 21.56 -0.83 1.54
N VAL A 186 21.19 0.14 0.71
CA VAL A 186 20.80 1.49 1.16
C VAL A 186 19.47 1.44 1.92
N GLY A 187 18.53 0.62 1.47
CA GLY A 187 17.24 0.46 2.14
C GLY A 187 17.38 -0.12 3.54
N VAL A 188 18.24 -1.13 3.71
CA VAL A 188 18.56 -1.72 5.01
C VAL A 188 19.25 -0.72 5.93
N GLU A 189 20.24 0.03 5.44
CA GLU A 189 20.92 1.07 6.21
C GLU A 189 19.92 2.13 6.72
N GLN A 190 19.14 2.72 5.82
CA GLN A 190 18.15 3.74 6.18
C GLN A 190 17.05 3.21 7.12
N LEU A 191 16.66 1.94 6.97
CA LEU A 191 15.70 1.32 7.88
C LEU A 191 16.33 1.10 9.26
N THR A 192 17.60 0.70 9.33
CA THR A 192 18.36 0.54 10.58
C THR A 192 18.38 1.86 11.36
N ASP A 193 18.64 2.99 10.69
CA ASP A 193 18.62 4.32 11.31
C ASP A 193 17.23 4.67 11.86
N LYS A 194 16.17 4.37 11.10
CA LYS A 194 14.78 4.60 11.55
C LYS A 194 14.39 3.74 12.73
N LEU A 195 14.74 2.46 12.73
CA LEU A 195 14.46 1.56 13.86
C LEU A 195 15.18 2.05 15.12
N SER A 196 16.43 2.50 14.98
CA SER A 196 17.19 3.08 16.09
C SER A 196 16.54 4.36 16.63
N ALA A 197 16.17 5.30 15.76
CA ALA A 197 15.48 6.53 16.14
C ALA A 197 14.11 6.28 16.79
N ALA A 198 13.37 5.26 16.33
CA ALA A 198 12.10 4.86 16.93
C ALA A 198 12.28 4.33 18.36
N ARG A 199 13.32 3.51 18.57
CA ARG A 199 13.67 2.99 19.90
C ARG A 199 14.08 4.12 20.85
N ASP A 200 14.87 5.09 20.38
CA ASP A 200 15.29 6.24 21.18
C ASP A 200 14.09 7.13 21.59
N ARG A 201 13.01 7.10 20.81
CA ARG A 201 11.70 7.71 21.13
C ARG A 201 10.81 6.84 22.03
N GLY A 202 11.26 5.65 22.44
CA GLY A 202 10.54 4.76 23.36
C GLY A 202 9.61 3.75 22.70
N LEU A 203 9.62 3.61 21.36
CA LEU A 203 8.87 2.54 20.70
C LEU A 203 9.57 1.20 20.94
N GLN A 204 8.78 0.13 21.17
CA GLN A 204 9.32 -1.22 21.09
C GLN A 204 9.48 -1.61 19.61
N VAL A 205 10.68 -2.09 19.25
CA VAL A 205 10.94 -2.67 17.93
C VAL A 205 10.79 -4.18 18.03
N VAL A 206 9.84 -4.74 17.30
CA VAL A 206 9.37 -6.12 17.46
C VAL A 206 9.57 -6.88 16.16
N ALA A 207 10.40 -7.92 16.18
CA ALA A 207 10.62 -8.79 15.02
C ALA A 207 9.67 -9.99 15.05
N ALA A 208 9.03 -10.31 13.92
CA ALA A 208 8.39 -11.61 13.74
C ALA A 208 9.45 -12.66 13.39
N LEU A 209 9.67 -13.62 14.29
CA LEU A 209 10.73 -14.61 14.21
C LEU A 209 10.20 -16.04 14.41
N VAL A 210 10.87 -17.00 13.80
CA VAL A 210 10.71 -18.43 14.12
C VAL A 210 11.46 -18.73 15.43
N PRO A 211 10.97 -19.65 16.29
CA PRO A 211 11.75 -20.11 17.44
C PRO A 211 13.12 -20.60 16.99
N ASP A 212 14.17 -20.32 17.78
CA ASP A 212 15.56 -20.70 17.48
C ASP A 212 16.19 -20.04 16.24
N SER A 213 15.68 -18.90 15.80
CA SER A 213 16.30 -18.05 14.74
C SER A 213 17.73 -17.56 15.03
N GLY A 214 18.33 -17.94 16.17
CA GLY A 214 19.67 -17.51 16.57
C GLY A 214 19.75 -16.01 16.86
N ALA A 215 18.60 -15.36 17.08
CA ALA A 215 18.51 -13.91 16.97
C ALA A 215 19.12 -13.11 18.12
N GLY A 216 19.60 -13.77 19.17
CA GLY A 216 20.21 -13.14 20.33
C GLY A 216 19.23 -12.33 21.20
N ILE A 217 17.93 -12.35 20.86
CA ILE A 217 16.85 -11.71 21.61
C ILE A 217 15.81 -12.77 22.04
N PRO A 218 15.15 -12.60 23.20
CA PRO A 218 14.08 -13.49 23.61
C PRO A 218 12.94 -13.51 22.57
N VAL A 219 12.53 -14.70 22.17
CA VAL A 219 11.38 -14.92 21.30
C VAL A 219 10.23 -15.47 22.13
N ILE A 220 9.14 -14.71 22.23
CA ILE A 220 7.95 -15.10 22.99
C ILE A 220 6.75 -15.32 22.06
N PRO A 221 5.76 -16.13 22.44
CA PRO A 221 4.49 -16.18 21.72
C PRO A 221 3.87 -14.78 21.61
N TYR A 222 3.34 -14.44 20.44
CA TYR A 222 2.91 -13.06 20.16
C TYR A 222 1.91 -12.50 21.18
N TRP A 223 1.02 -13.32 21.74
CA TRP A 223 0.03 -12.88 22.74
C TRP A 223 0.61 -12.56 24.13
N GLN A 224 1.89 -12.84 24.38
CA GLN A 224 2.56 -12.50 25.64
C GLN A 224 3.21 -11.11 25.62
N LEU A 225 3.36 -10.50 24.44
CA LEU A 225 3.90 -9.16 24.31
C LEU A 225 2.87 -8.12 24.79
N ASP A 226 3.32 -7.10 25.51
CA ASP A 226 2.50 -5.93 25.81
C ASP A 226 2.32 -5.07 24.56
N TRP A 227 1.25 -5.35 23.82
CA TRP A 227 0.87 -4.60 22.63
C TRP A 227 0.24 -3.24 22.95
N CYS A 228 0.02 -2.84 24.20
CA CYS A 228 -0.47 -1.48 24.47
C CYS A 228 0.60 -0.41 24.23
N ARG A 229 1.88 -0.79 24.21
CA ARG A 229 2.99 0.14 23.97
C ARG A 229 3.08 0.58 22.50
N PRO A 230 3.65 1.76 22.22
CA PRO A 230 4.02 2.17 20.86
C PRO A 230 5.00 1.17 20.23
N THR A 231 4.73 0.71 19.01
CA THR A 231 5.40 -0.44 18.39
C THR A 231 5.83 -0.18 16.95
N VAL A 232 7.04 -0.59 16.60
CA VAL A 232 7.42 -0.88 15.21
C VAL A 232 7.44 -2.39 15.03
N LEU A 233 6.54 -2.93 14.22
CA LEU A 233 6.53 -4.35 13.85
C LEU A 233 7.39 -4.54 12.60
N VAL A 234 8.43 -5.36 12.69
CA VAL A 234 9.39 -5.64 11.61
C VAL A 234 9.13 -7.03 11.05
N LEU A 235 8.89 -7.10 9.74
CA LEU A 235 8.69 -8.35 9.00
C LEU A 235 9.81 -8.56 7.99
N GLY A 236 10.34 -9.78 7.95
CA GLY A 236 11.47 -10.17 7.11
C GLY A 236 11.10 -10.49 5.67
N ASN A 237 12.14 -10.67 4.86
CA ASN A 237 12.05 -11.23 3.52
C ASN A 237 11.56 -12.69 3.58
N GLU A 238 10.79 -13.10 2.58
CA GLU A 238 10.17 -14.43 2.53
C GLU A 238 11.16 -15.60 2.54
N ALA A 239 12.34 -15.41 1.95
CA ALA A 239 13.36 -16.45 1.83
C ALA A 239 14.53 -16.25 2.80
N ALA A 240 14.99 -15.02 2.95
CA ALA A 240 16.19 -14.70 3.73
C ALA A 240 15.89 -14.31 5.19
N GLY A 241 14.61 -14.15 5.55
CA GLY A 241 14.23 -13.60 6.86
C GLY A 241 14.69 -12.15 7.03
N LEU A 242 14.91 -11.74 8.28
CA LEU A 242 15.38 -10.40 8.61
C LEU A 242 16.89 -10.24 8.37
N HIS A 243 17.28 -9.09 7.86
CA HIS A 243 18.68 -8.70 7.76
C HIS A 243 19.30 -8.62 9.17
N PRO A 244 20.52 -9.14 9.41
CA PRO A 244 21.16 -9.13 10.72
C PRO A 244 21.24 -7.73 11.36
N ALA A 245 21.51 -6.69 10.57
CA ALA A 245 21.55 -5.31 11.06
C ALA A 245 20.19 -4.82 11.61
N LEU A 246 19.08 -5.19 10.95
CA LEU A 246 17.73 -4.83 11.39
C LEU A 246 17.33 -5.63 12.61
N GLN A 247 17.69 -6.91 12.64
CA GLN A 247 17.45 -7.79 13.78
C GLN A 247 18.17 -7.28 15.04
N ALA A 248 19.39 -6.74 14.91
CA ALA A 248 20.13 -6.13 16.02
C ALA A 248 19.46 -4.86 16.59
N CYS A 249 18.59 -4.20 15.82
CA CYS A 249 17.79 -3.07 16.32
C CYS A 249 16.55 -3.54 17.11
N CYS A 250 16.16 -4.81 17.01
CA CYS A 250 14.93 -5.31 17.60
C CYS A 250 15.07 -5.49 19.12
N SER A 251 14.10 -4.96 19.85
CA SER A 251 14.00 -5.08 21.31
C SER A 251 13.32 -6.39 21.74
N HIS A 252 12.45 -6.94 20.91
CA HIS A 252 11.67 -8.13 21.20
C HIS A 252 11.55 -9.01 19.95
N GLY A 253 11.57 -10.33 20.14
CA GLY A 253 11.13 -11.29 19.14
C GLY A 253 9.75 -11.82 19.51
N VAL A 254 8.83 -11.85 18.54
CA VAL A 254 7.56 -12.57 18.68
C VAL A 254 7.49 -13.69 17.67
N THR A 255 6.86 -14.78 18.08
CA THR A 255 6.59 -15.91 17.18
C THR A 255 5.10 -16.20 17.12
N LEU A 256 4.67 -16.79 16.01
CA LEU A 256 3.37 -17.42 15.87
C LEU A 256 3.58 -18.92 16.06
N PRO A 257 3.23 -19.50 17.22
CA PRO A 257 3.33 -20.94 17.40
C PRO A 257 2.53 -21.67 16.33
N HIS A 258 3.19 -22.56 15.60
CA HIS A 258 2.62 -23.36 14.52
C HIS A 258 3.18 -24.78 14.57
N SER A 259 2.59 -25.68 13.78
CA SER A 259 3.04 -27.06 13.68
C SER A 259 4.49 -27.14 13.16
N SER A 260 5.32 -27.96 13.79
CA SER A 260 6.70 -28.23 13.34
C SER A 260 6.79 -28.91 11.96
N GLN A 261 5.66 -29.29 11.36
CA GLN A 261 5.58 -29.81 9.99
C GLN A 261 5.71 -28.71 8.93
N VAL A 262 5.68 -27.44 9.33
CA VAL A 262 5.82 -26.29 8.44
C VAL A 262 6.96 -25.42 8.98
N GLU A 263 7.89 -25.03 8.11
CA GLU A 263 9.06 -24.24 8.51
C GLU A 263 8.70 -22.78 8.81
N SER A 264 7.78 -22.20 8.03
CA SER A 264 7.33 -20.83 8.19
C SER A 264 5.98 -20.59 7.52
N LEU A 265 5.32 -19.50 7.93
CA LEU A 265 4.11 -18.99 7.30
C LEU A 265 4.47 -17.94 6.25
N ASN A 266 3.64 -17.79 5.23
CA ASN A 266 3.71 -16.64 4.32
C ASN A 266 3.71 -15.33 5.14
N VAL A 267 4.58 -14.38 4.79
CA VAL A 267 4.79 -13.13 5.55
C VAL A 267 3.50 -12.32 5.72
N ALA A 268 2.65 -12.25 4.69
CA ALA A 268 1.38 -11.54 4.78
C ALA A 268 0.39 -12.28 5.69
N SER A 269 0.33 -13.61 5.62
CA SER A 269 -0.49 -14.42 6.54
C SER A 269 -0.02 -14.31 7.99
N ALA A 270 1.29 -14.28 8.24
CA ALA A 270 1.87 -14.12 9.58
C ALA A 270 1.60 -12.72 10.17
N ALA A 271 1.53 -11.69 9.32
CA ALA A 271 1.27 -10.33 9.75
C ALA A 271 -0.16 -10.15 10.32
N VAL A 272 -1.15 -10.85 9.77
CA VAL A 272 -2.57 -10.70 10.16
C VAL A 272 -2.79 -10.82 11.68
N PRO A 273 -2.42 -11.93 12.35
CA PRO A 273 -2.65 -12.03 13.79
C PRO A 273 -1.82 -11.03 14.59
N LEU A 274 -0.59 -10.68 14.15
CA LEU A 274 0.25 -9.72 14.87
C LEU A 274 -0.34 -8.30 14.83
N LEU A 275 -0.75 -7.86 13.64
CA LEU A 275 -1.33 -6.54 13.42
C LEU A 275 -2.70 -6.41 14.11
N LEU A 276 -3.56 -7.43 13.99
CA LEU A 276 -4.87 -7.41 14.62
C LEU A 276 -4.82 -7.59 16.14
N GLU A 277 -3.84 -8.31 16.68
CA GLU A 277 -3.62 -8.39 18.12
C GLU A 277 -3.22 -7.03 18.70
N ARG A 278 -2.36 -6.29 17.99
CA ARG A 278 -2.03 -4.92 18.37
C ARG A 278 -3.25 -4.01 18.38
N ARG A 279 -4.11 -4.11 17.36
CA ARG A 279 -5.38 -3.38 17.32
C ARG A 279 -6.28 -3.75 18.51
N ARG A 280 -6.47 -5.06 18.76
CA ARG A 280 -7.30 -5.59 19.85
C ARG A 280 -6.85 -5.05 21.20
N ALA A 281 -5.55 -5.13 21.51
CA ALA A 281 -4.99 -4.69 22.78
C ALA A 281 -5.29 -3.20 23.05
N THR A 282 -5.09 -2.32 22.08
CA THR A 282 -5.37 -0.89 22.27
C THR A 282 -6.84 -0.52 22.30
N MET A 283 -7.70 -1.24 21.57
CA MET A 283 -9.15 -1.05 21.71
C MET A 283 -9.60 -1.37 23.14
N THR A 284 -9.13 -2.48 23.72
CA THR A 284 -9.47 -2.86 25.10
C THR A 284 -8.96 -1.84 26.13
N ALA A 285 -7.71 -1.40 26.00
CA ALA A 285 -7.14 -0.40 26.91
C ALA A 285 -7.90 0.94 26.87
N SER A 286 -8.32 1.38 25.67
CA SER A 286 -9.08 2.63 25.50
C SER A 286 -10.46 2.57 26.15
N MET A 287 -11.13 1.41 26.09
CA MET A 287 -12.41 1.18 26.76
C MET A 287 -12.28 1.19 28.29
N GLN A 288 -11.18 0.67 28.83
CA GLN A 288 -10.92 0.66 30.28
C GLN A 288 -10.60 2.05 30.85
N LEU A 289 -10.09 2.97 30.03
CA LEU A 289 -9.82 4.36 30.42
C LEU A 289 -11.04 5.29 30.31
N SER A 290 -12.09 4.85 29.61
CA SER A 290 -13.30 5.65 29.33
C SER A 290 -14.55 5.22 30.10
N GLY A 291 -14.47 4.14 30.89
CA GLY A 291 -15.50 3.69 31.81
C GLY A 291 -15.12 3.93 33.27
#